data_AF-A0A2W5X7K9-F1
#
_entry.id   AF-A0A2W5X7K9-F1
#
_cell.length_a   1.000
_cell.length_b   1.000
_cell.length_c   1.000
_cell.angle_alpha   90.00
_cell.angle_beta   90.00
_cell.angle_gamma   90.00
#
_symmetry.space_group_name_H-M   'P 1'
#
loop_
_entity.id
_entity.type
_entity.pdbx_description
1 polymer ?
#
loop_
_entity_poly.entity_id
_entity_poly.type
_entity_poly.pdbx_seq_one_letter_code
_entity_poly.pdbx_strand_id
1 'polypeptide(L)'
;MSRNRGVISPHCTESVAPFLAYAGTYEIRGNRVFHKLETCVFTNLVGTTLEREFHLSGDTLTIKTAPPFIWGNQSVLVWHRA
;
A
#
# COMPACT_ATOMS: atom_id res chain seq x y z
N MET A 1 37.15 -16.98 35.98
CA MET A 1 36.32 -17.30 34.80
C MET A 1 35.15 -16.32 34.76
N SER A 2 35.28 -15.22 34.02
CA SER A 2 34.23 -14.19 33.91
C SER A 2 33.29 -14.54 32.76
N ARG A 3 32.00 -14.73 33.04
CA ARG A 3 30.97 -14.88 32.01
C ARG A 3 30.46 -13.49 31.63
N ASN A 4 30.85 -13.04 30.45
CA ASN A 4 30.32 -11.84 29.81
C ASN A 4 28.85 -12.12 29.40
N ARG A 5 27.87 -11.69 30.21
CA ARG A 5 26.47 -11.67 29.78
C ARG A 5 26.24 -10.39 28.97
N GLY A 6 26.34 -10.51 27.65
CA GLY A 6 25.92 -9.47 26.74
C GLY A 6 24.45 -9.14 27.00
N VAL A 7 24.19 -7.90 27.44
CA VAL A 7 22.85 -7.34 27.49
C VAL A 7 22.41 -7.18 26.06
N ILE A 8 21.48 -8.02 25.59
CA ILE A 8 20.76 -7.74 24.36
C ILE A 8 19.85 -6.56 24.67
N SER A 9 20.26 -5.38 24.21
CA SER A 9 19.38 -4.21 24.14
C SER A 9 18.15 -4.62 23.32
N PRO A 10 16.92 -4.34 23.79
CA PRO A 10 15.77 -4.44 22.92
C PRO A 10 15.98 -3.39 21.83
N HIS A 11 16.43 -3.82 20.65
CA HIS A 11 16.08 -3.07 19.46
C HIS A 11 14.56 -2.98 19.51
N CYS A 12 14.04 -1.75 19.55
CA CYS A 12 12.64 -1.51 19.33
C CYS A 12 12.37 -1.96 17.90
N THR A 13 12.07 -3.24 17.70
CA THR A 13 11.45 -3.74 16.49
C THR A 13 10.03 -3.21 16.53
N GLU A 14 9.88 -1.91 16.30
CA GLU A 14 8.60 -1.36 15.88
C GLU A 14 8.29 -2.04 14.56
N SER A 15 7.37 -3.00 14.59
CA SER A 15 6.86 -3.59 13.38
C SER A 15 6.16 -2.47 12.61
N VAL A 16 6.75 -2.04 11.50
CA VAL A 16 6.04 -1.21 10.53
C VAL A 16 4.78 -1.98 10.13
N ALA A 17 3.62 -1.35 10.28
CA ALA A 17 2.38 -1.93 9.80
C ALA A 17 2.53 -2.28 8.32
N PRO A 18 1.94 -3.39 7.84
CA PRO A 18 2.04 -3.77 6.44
C PRO A 18 1.50 -2.63 5.58
N PHE A 19 2.36 -2.07 4.74
CA PHE A 19 2.03 -0.97 3.84
C PHE A 19 2.24 -1.42 2.41
N LEU A 20 1.52 -0.81 1.48
CA LEU A 20 1.64 -1.06 0.05
C LEU A 20 2.04 0.25 -0.63
N ALA A 21 3.24 0.27 -1.21
CA ALA A 21 3.73 1.37 -2.04
C ALA A 21 4.11 0.83 -3.43
N TYR A 22 3.71 1.56 -4.46
CA TYR A 22 3.93 1.20 -5.85
C TYR A 22 3.91 2.45 -6.74
N ALA A 23 4.43 2.32 -7.95
CA ALA A 23 4.32 3.32 -8.99
C ALA A 23 4.25 2.66 -10.38
N GLY A 24 3.76 3.43 -11.35
CA GLY A 24 3.60 3.03 -12.74
C GLY A 24 2.52 3.85 -13.42
N THR A 25 2.02 3.33 -14.53
CA THR A 25 0.95 3.97 -15.32
C THR A 25 -0.43 3.65 -14.78
N TYR A 26 -1.43 4.45 -15.15
CA TYR A 26 -2.81 4.18 -14.80
C TYR A 26 -3.78 4.52 -15.93
N GLU A 27 -4.92 3.85 -15.92
CA GLU A 27 -6.06 4.12 -16.80
C GLU A 27 -7.34 4.28 -15.98
N ILE A 28 -8.19 5.23 -16.37
CA ILE A 28 -9.50 5.44 -15.74
C ILE A 28 -10.60 4.90 -16.67
N ARG A 29 -11.53 4.11 -16.12
CA ARG A 29 -12.71 3.61 -16.83
C ARG A 29 -13.93 3.72 -15.91
N GLY A 30 -14.83 4.65 -16.19
CA GLY A 30 -15.97 4.95 -15.31
C GLY A 30 -15.50 5.40 -13.93
N ASN A 31 -15.96 4.72 -12.87
CA ASN A 31 -15.60 4.98 -11.48
C ASN A 31 -14.41 4.14 -10.98
N ARG A 32 -13.62 3.58 -11.89
CA ARG A 32 -12.50 2.69 -11.58
C ARG A 32 -11.19 3.21 -12.16
N VAL A 33 -10.11 2.99 -11.42
CA VAL A 33 -8.74 3.23 -11.86
C VAL A 33 -7.95 1.91 -11.85
N PHE A 34 -7.21 1.68 -12.93
CA PHE A 34 -6.42 0.48 -13.18
C PHE A 34 -4.95 0.89 -13.18
N HIS A 35 -4.23 0.57 -12.11
CA HIS A 35 -2.80 0.88 -11.98
C HIS A 35 -1.96 -0.28 -12.51
N LYS A 36 -1.16 -0.05 -13.55
CA LYS A 36 -0.18 -1.02 -14.04
C LYS A 36 1.13 -0.81 -13.27
N LEU A 37 1.51 -1.79 -12.47
CA LEU A 37 2.64 -1.67 -11.54
C LEU A 37 3.97 -1.87 -12.28
N GLU A 38 4.81 -0.84 -12.29
CA GLU A 38 6.19 -0.90 -12.81
C GLU A 38 7.20 -1.09 -11.68
N THR A 39 6.87 -0.62 -10.48
CA THR A 39 7.60 -0.87 -9.24
C THR A 39 6.62 -1.06 -8.08
N CYS A 40 6.98 -1.93 -7.13
CA CYS A 40 6.20 -2.21 -5.94
C CYS A 40 7.11 -2.75 -4.84
N VAL A 41 6.83 -2.41 -3.58
CA VAL A 41 7.53 -3.00 -2.41
C VAL A 41 7.30 -4.52 -2.29
N PHE A 42 6.24 -5.03 -2.91
CA PHE A 42 6.01 -6.47 -3.11
C PHE A 42 6.34 -6.82 -4.55
N THR A 43 7.53 -7.37 -4.77
CA THR A 43 8.06 -7.68 -6.12
C THR A 43 7.17 -8.62 -6.92
N ASN A 44 6.42 -9.50 -6.26
CA ASN A 44 5.46 -10.40 -6.89
C ASN A 44 4.24 -9.69 -7.51
N LEU A 45 4.03 -8.39 -7.22
CA LEU A 45 2.99 -7.57 -7.83
C LEU A 45 3.48 -6.74 -9.02
N VAL A 46 4.79 -6.68 -9.28
CA VAL A 46 5.33 -5.95 -10.44
C VAL A 46 4.81 -6.59 -11.75
N GLY A 47 4.39 -5.76 -12.69
CA GLY A 47 3.78 -6.18 -13.95
C GLY A 47 2.28 -6.51 -13.85
N THR A 48 1.71 -6.54 -12.65
CA THR A 48 0.27 -6.74 -12.45
C THR A 48 -0.53 -5.44 -12.56
N THR A 49 -1.85 -5.57 -12.68
CA THR A 49 -2.77 -4.43 -12.64
C THR A 49 -3.57 -4.46 -11.34
N LEU A 50 -3.49 -3.38 -10.56
CA LEU A 50 -4.36 -3.16 -9.40
C LEU A 50 -5.58 -2.36 -9.80
N GLU A 51 -6.76 -2.92 -9.53
CA GLU A 51 -8.03 -2.24 -9.71
C GLU A 51 -8.46 -1.53 -8.41
N ARG A 52 -8.86 -0.27 -8.53
CA ARG A 52 -9.40 0.51 -7.43
C ARG A 52 -10.68 1.20 -7.85
N GLU A 53 -11.64 1.26 -6.94
CA GLU A 53 -12.80 2.13 -7.08
C GLU A 53 -12.45 3.51 -6.53
N PHE A 54 -12.90 4.57 -7.19
CA PHE A 54 -12.70 5.92 -6.67
C PHE A 54 -13.96 6.79 -6.76
N HIS A 55 -14.00 7.79 -5.89
CA HIS A 55 -15.00 8.84 -5.89
C HIS A 55 -14.31 10.18 -5.67
N LEU A 56 -14.60 11.16 -6.53
CA LEU A 56 -14.11 12.52 -6.41
C LEU A 56 -15.29 13.44 -6.05
N SER A 57 -15.16 14.19 -4.96
CA SER A 57 -16.13 15.17 -4.52
C SER A 57 -15.41 16.45 -4.10
N GLY A 58 -15.57 17.51 -4.89
CA GLY A 58 -14.78 18.74 -4.76
C GLY A 58 -13.29 18.46 -4.81
N ASP A 59 -12.59 18.83 -3.74
CA ASP A 59 -11.15 18.61 -3.58
C ASP A 59 -10.78 17.32 -2.84
N THR A 60 -11.75 16.45 -2.59
CA THR A 60 -11.55 15.18 -1.88
C THR A 60 -11.65 13.99 -2.83
N LEU A 61 -10.57 13.21 -2.92
CA LEU A 61 -10.52 11.95 -3.66
C LEU A 61 -10.52 10.77 -2.67
N THR A 62 -11.54 9.93 -2.75
CA THR A 62 -11.60 8.65 -2.02
C THR A 62 -11.26 7.51 -2.96
N ILE A 63 -10.27 6.69 -2.62
CA ILE A 63 -9.87 5.48 -3.38
C ILE A 63 -10.05 4.26 -2.47
N LYS A 64 -10.66 3.19 -2.98
CA LYS A 64 -10.88 1.92 -2.29
C LYS A 64 -10.26 0.78 -3.07
N THR A 65 -9.64 -0.16 -2.36
CA THR A 65 -9.20 -1.42 -3.00
C THR A 65 -10.42 -2.20 -3.46
N ALA A 66 -10.51 -2.50 -4.76
CA ALA A 66 -11.54 -3.38 -5.30
C ALA A 66 -11.15 -4.84 -5.02
N PRO A 67 -12.12 -5.77 -4.89
CA PRO A 67 -11.82 -7.20 -4.84
C PRO A 67 -11.05 -7.68 -6.09
N PRO A 68 -10.09 -8.63 -5.93
CA PRO A 68 -9.70 -9.27 -4.67
C PRO A 68 -8.87 -8.36 -3.77
N PHE A 69 -9.21 -8.33 -2.48
CA PHE A 69 -8.50 -7.49 -1.51
C PHE A 69 -7.08 -8.01 -1.26
N ILE A 70 -6.12 -7.09 -1.27
CA ILE A 70 -4.75 -7.39 -0.86
C ILE A 70 -4.77 -7.66 0.65
N TRP A 71 -4.29 -8.83 1.06
CA TRP A 71 -4.26 -9.30 2.46
C TRP A 71 -5.62 -9.35 3.16
N GLY A 72 -6.71 -9.56 2.42
CA GLY A 72 -8.05 -9.70 2.99
C GLY A 72 -8.63 -8.41 3.60
N ASN A 73 -7.94 -7.27 3.45
CA ASN A 73 -8.36 -5.99 3.99
C ASN A 73 -8.70 -5.00 2.87
N GLN A 74 -9.83 -4.29 3.02
CA GLN A 74 -10.17 -3.18 2.15
C GLN A 74 -9.50 -1.90 2.65
N SER A 75 -8.42 -1.47 2.00
CA SER A 75 -7.85 -0.15 2.29
C SER A 75 -8.68 0.96 1.62
N VAL A 76 -8.88 2.05 2.36
CA VAL A 76 -9.51 3.29 1.90
C VAL A 76 -8.51 4.42 2.07
N LEU A 77 -8.21 5.12 0.97
CA LEU A 77 -7.34 6.29 0.96
C LEU A 77 -8.19 7.52 0.69
N VAL A 78 -8.05 8.56 1.51
CA VAL A 78 -8.71 9.85 1.33
C VAL A 78 -7.65 10.92 1.13
N TRP A 79 -7.67 11.57 -0.02
CA TRP A 79 -6.71 12.58 -0.42
C TRP A 79 -7.41 13.92 -0.55
N HIS A 80 -6.75 14.99 -0.09
CA HIS A 80 -7.14 16.36 -0.38
C HIS A 80 -6.20 16.94 -1.43
N ARG A 81 -6.76 17.70 -2.38
CA ARG A 81 -5.96 18.46 -3.34
C ARG A 81 -5.06 19.44 -2.56
N ALA A 82 -3.76 19.42 -2.89
CA ALA A 82 -2.76 20.34 -2.35
C ALA A 82 -2.85 21.73 -2.99
#